data_AF-A0A0F7RXZ0-F1
#
_entry.id   AF-A0A0F7RXZ0-F1
#
_cell.length_a   1.000
_cell.length_b   1.000
_cell.length_c   1.000
_cell.angle_alpha   90.00
_cell.angle_beta   90.00
_cell.angle_gamma   90.00
#
_symmetry.space_group_name_H-M   'P 1'
#
loop_
_entity.id
_entity.type
_entity.pdbx_description
1 polymer ?
#
loop_
_entity_poly.entity_id
_entity_poly.type
_entity_poly.pdbx_seq_one_letter_code
_entity_poly.pdbx_strand_id
1 'polypeptide(L)'
;MLIALIGPPGAGKASVAHYLSDQHDFRLLNIEPLSPTNDATSASKVTSLPSSKVMLDYVTDRWDQRFVTLDLHTVGDLDAFIKRPFFLCVEVGGPMLMRWERYQSKHGRIGLEQFVRIDDALSFGNSSSTNGVVGGEPMLATESSSSSLIGGNGIIDNVTSISLHSDADAASTSTSTPGLTALRRYVHLSINNDFHQLPSLYAHLTALNLPSEEQLRPCWDTYFLKLCNLASLRSNCMKRRVGAVLVDSNRILATGYNGTPSGLKNCNQGGCARCNNTLPPSPSATSTATSTKPVLARAGSSACGQNLEECLCLHAEENALLEAGRGKIAAGGATMYCNTCPCLRCAVKIIQTGIKKVVYQLEYSMDQRTKMIFAEAGVEIRQFHLDA
;
A
#
# COMPACT_ATOMS: atom_id res chain seq x y z
N MET A 1 -13.30 -11.51 -12.60
CA MET A 1 -13.03 -10.78 -11.33
C MET A 1 -14.13 -11.03 -10.31
N LEU A 2 -13.77 -11.37 -9.07
CA LEU A 2 -14.68 -11.46 -7.92
C LEU A 2 -14.25 -10.47 -6.83
N ILE A 3 -15.17 -9.60 -6.39
CA ILE A 3 -14.98 -8.68 -5.28
C ILE A 3 -15.74 -9.18 -4.05
N ALA A 4 -15.04 -9.43 -2.95
CA ALA A 4 -15.64 -9.67 -1.64
C ALA A 4 -15.66 -8.38 -0.83
N LEU A 5 -16.84 -7.96 -0.38
CA LEU A 5 -17.02 -6.77 0.45
C LEU A 5 -17.17 -7.17 1.91
N ILE A 6 -16.15 -6.89 2.71
CA ILE A 6 -16.16 -7.08 4.16
C ILE A 6 -16.23 -5.74 4.88
N GLY A 7 -16.54 -5.73 6.17
CA GLY A 7 -16.61 -4.49 6.94
C GLY A 7 -17.67 -4.52 8.04
N PRO A 8 -17.65 -3.55 8.97
CA PRO A 8 -18.54 -3.53 10.11
C PRO A 8 -19.99 -3.15 9.73
N PRO A 9 -20.96 -3.27 10.66
CA PRO A 9 -22.33 -2.84 10.44
C PRO A 9 -22.41 -1.35 10.09
N GLY A 10 -23.36 -0.98 9.21
CA GLY A 10 -23.58 0.42 8.81
C GLY A 10 -22.52 1.04 7.89
N ALA A 11 -21.47 0.31 7.51
CA ALA A 11 -20.38 0.85 6.68
C ALA A 11 -20.77 1.14 5.21
N GLY A 12 -21.90 0.62 4.73
CA GLY A 12 -22.35 0.85 3.35
C GLY A 12 -21.87 -0.18 2.34
N LYS A 13 -21.51 -1.40 2.78
CA LYS A 13 -21.15 -2.53 1.89
C LYS A 13 -22.19 -2.77 0.79
N ALA A 14 -23.48 -2.78 1.15
CA ALA A 14 -24.56 -2.97 0.19
C ALA A 14 -24.58 -1.86 -0.87
N SER A 15 -24.34 -0.60 -0.48
CA SER A 15 -24.25 0.53 -1.41
C SER A 15 -23.08 0.38 -2.39
N VAL A 16 -21.94 -0.13 -1.94
CA VAL A 16 -20.79 -0.45 -2.82
C VAL A 16 -21.13 -1.61 -3.76
N ALA A 17 -21.83 -2.64 -3.28
CA ALA A 17 -22.29 -3.76 -4.12
C ALA A 17 -23.28 -3.29 -5.20
N HIS A 18 -24.21 -2.39 -4.85
CA HIS A 18 -25.14 -1.77 -5.80
C HIS A 18 -24.40 -0.92 -6.83
N TYR A 19 -23.43 -0.10 -6.43
CA TYR A 19 -22.57 0.62 -7.36
C TYR A 19 -21.92 -0.30 -8.39
N LEU A 20 -21.30 -1.40 -7.93
CA LEU A 20 -20.65 -2.38 -8.81
C LEU A 20 -21.67 -3.07 -9.75
N SER A 21 -22.84 -3.44 -9.24
CA SER A 21 -23.90 -4.08 -10.02
C SER A 21 -24.53 -3.16 -11.07
N ASP A 22 -24.77 -1.91 -10.71
CA ASP A 22 -25.58 -1.00 -11.51
C ASP A 22 -24.76 -0.20 -12.51
N GLN A 23 -23.52 0.13 -12.16
CA GLN A 23 -22.63 0.95 -13.00
C GLN A 23 -21.57 0.13 -13.75
N HIS A 24 -21.26 -1.09 -13.29
CA HIS A 24 -20.11 -1.87 -13.79
C HIS A 24 -20.42 -3.34 -14.09
N ASP A 25 -21.71 -3.69 -14.19
CA ASP A 25 -22.22 -5.01 -14.58
C ASP A 25 -21.72 -6.18 -13.71
N PHE A 26 -21.46 -5.94 -12.43
CA PHE A 26 -21.15 -7.01 -11.49
C PHE A 26 -22.42 -7.80 -11.13
N ARG A 27 -22.34 -9.13 -11.19
CA ARG A 27 -23.41 -10.01 -10.73
C ARG A 27 -23.25 -10.29 -9.24
N LEU A 28 -24.32 -10.09 -8.46
CA LEU A 28 -24.31 -10.35 -7.03
C LEU A 28 -24.38 -11.86 -6.78
N LEU A 29 -23.50 -12.39 -5.93
CA LEU A 29 -23.51 -13.77 -5.48
C LEU A 29 -23.79 -13.83 -3.98
N ASN A 30 -24.79 -14.63 -3.62
CA ASN A 30 -25.19 -14.85 -2.22
C ASN A 30 -24.98 -16.32 -1.83
N ILE A 31 -24.75 -16.58 -0.54
CA ILE A 31 -24.72 -17.92 0.04
C ILE A 31 -26.05 -18.13 0.77
N GLU A 32 -26.90 -18.99 0.22
CA GLU A 32 -28.17 -19.37 0.82
C GLU A 32 -28.22 -20.91 0.99
N PRO A 33 -28.51 -21.42 2.20
CA PRO A 33 -28.67 -22.85 2.39
C PRO A 33 -29.86 -23.37 1.58
N LEU A 34 -29.70 -24.54 0.95
CA LEU A 34 -30.71 -25.17 0.08
C LEU A 34 -32.07 -25.25 0.78
N SER A 35 -33.02 -24.43 0.31
CA SER A 35 -34.44 -24.56 0.63
C SER A 35 -35.11 -25.39 -0.47
N PRO A 36 -36.00 -26.34 -0.14
CA PRO A 36 -36.56 -27.28 -1.13
C PRO A 36 -37.59 -26.69 -2.11
N THR A 37 -37.76 -25.36 -2.16
CA THR A 37 -38.68 -24.71 -3.10
C THR A 37 -38.09 -23.39 -3.54
N ASN A 38 -37.62 -23.29 -4.78
CA ASN A 38 -37.67 -22.06 -5.56
C ASN A 38 -37.47 -22.42 -7.03
N ASP A 39 -38.58 -22.34 -7.76
CA ASP A 39 -38.62 -22.41 -9.22
C ASP A 39 -37.68 -21.35 -9.82
N ALA A 40 -36.93 -21.78 -10.82
CA ALA A 40 -36.01 -20.96 -11.58
C ALA A 40 -36.80 -19.97 -12.45
N THR A 41 -37.13 -18.79 -11.91
CA THR A 41 -37.48 -17.63 -12.73
C THR A 41 -36.23 -16.81 -13.03
N SER A 42 -35.88 -16.83 -14.32
CA SER A 42 -34.87 -16.02 -15.00
C SER A 42 -35.05 -14.52 -14.83
N ALA A 43 -33.91 -13.80 -14.80
CA ALA A 43 -33.71 -12.35 -14.94
C ALA A 43 -33.35 -11.51 -13.68
N SER A 44 -32.90 -12.11 -12.58
CA SER A 44 -32.31 -11.35 -11.47
C SER A 44 -30.77 -11.27 -11.59
N LYS A 45 -30.18 -10.09 -11.40
CA LYS A 45 -28.71 -9.87 -11.27
C LYS A 45 -28.08 -10.57 -10.05
N VAL A 46 -28.82 -11.44 -9.37
CA VAL A 46 -28.45 -12.14 -8.13
C VAL A 46 -28.39 -13.64 -8.40
N THR A 47 -27.39 -14.32 -7.85
CA THR A 47 -27.25 -15.78 -7.89
C THR A 47 -27.05 -16.32 -6.49
N SER A 48 -27.97 -17.15 -6.02
CA SER A 48 -27.83 -17.86 -4.75
C SER A 48 -27.08 -19.17 -4.95
N LEU A 49 -26.08 -19.42 -4.09
CA LEU A 49 -25.23 -20.61 -4.11
C LEU A 49 -25.25 -21.28 -2.72
N PRO A 50 -25.12 -22.61 -2.64
CA PRO A 50 -25.36 -23.34 -1.39
C PRO A 50 -24.22 -23.23 -0.36
N SER A 51 -23.00 -22.88 -0.77
CA SER A 51 -21.85 -22.73 0.13
C SER A 51 -20.73 -21.90 -0.51
N SER A 52 -19.79 -21.41 0.31
CA SER A 52 -18.60 -20.69 -0.16
C SER A 52 -17.71 -21.53 -1.07
N LYS A 53 -17.63 -22.85 -0.83
CA LYS A 53 -16.93 -23.80 -1.72
C LYS A 53 -17.56 -23.85 -3.12
N VAL A 54 -18.88 -24.00 -3.19
CA VAL A 54 -19.59 -24.03 -4.49
C VAL A 54 -19.49 -22.68 -5.19
N MET A 55 -19.48 -21.58 -4.44
CA MET A 55 -19.18 -20.25 -5.00
C MET A 55 -17.78 -20.17 -5.60
N LEU A 56 -16.76 -20.69 -4.93
CA LEU A 56 -15.40 -20.70 -5.45
C LEU A 56 -15.33 -21.48 -6.77
N ASP A 57 -15.91 -22.67 -6.84
CA ASP A 57 -15.95 -23.49 -8.05
C ASP A 57 -16.71 -22.75 -9.18
N TYR A 58 -17.89 -22.21 -8.88
CA TYR A 58 -18.72 -21.47 -9.83
C TYR A 58 -18.02 -20.26 -10.46
N VAL A 59 -17.30 -19.49 -9.64
CA VAL A 59 -16.54 -18.31 -10.08
C VAL A 59 -15.27 -18.71 -10.82
N THR A 60 -14.61 -19.80 -10.40
CA THR A 60 -13.40 -20.30 -11.09
C THR A 60 -13.71 -20.70 -12.53
N ASP A 61 -14.85 -21.34 -12.78
CA ASP A 61 -15.31 -21.70 -14.13
C ASP A 61 -15.69 -20.48 -14.99
N ARG A 62 -15.87 -19.31 -14.36
CA ARG A 62 -16.34 -18.06 -14.97
C ARG A 62 -15.43 -16.90 -14.60
N TRP A 63 -14.13 -17.16 -14.50
CA TRP A 63 -13.16 -16.22 -13.93
C TRP A 63 -13.09 -14.89 -14.69
N ASP A 64 -13.47 -14.89 -15.96
CA ASP A 64 -13.58 -13.77 -16.89
C ASP A 64 -14.82 -12.89 -16.66
N GLN A 65 -15.81 -13.37 -15.90
CA GLN A 65 -17.01 -12.61 -15.53
C GLN A 65 -16.80 -11.78 -14.25
N ARG A 66 -17.71 -10.83 -14.01
CA ARG A 66 -17.65 -9.89 -12.89
C ARG A 66 -18.65 -10.26 -11.80
N PHE A 67 -18.15 -10.50 -10.60
CA PHE A 67 -18.96 -10.94 -9.46
C PHE A 67 -18.68 -10.10 -8.21
N VAL A 68 -19.71 -9.87 -7.41
CA VAL A 68 -19.58 -9.24 -6.09
C VAL A 68 -20.31 -10.08 -5.05
N THR A 69 -19.77 -10.18 -3.84
CA THR A 69 -20.40 -10.89 -2.71
C THR A 69 -20.18 -10.16 -1.39
N LEU A 70 -21.13 -10.32 -0.46
CA LEU A 70 -21.05 -9.84 0.91
C LEU A 70 -20.95 -10.99 1.92
N ASP A 71 -20.94 -12.24 1.44
CA ASP A 71 -21.17 -13.42 2.27
C ASP A 71 -19.89 -14.20 2.62
N LEU A 72 -18.71 -13.63 2.37
CA LEU A 72 -17.44 -14.18 2.82
C LEU A 72 -17.00 -13.50 4.12
N HIS A 73 -17.29 -14.13 5.26
CA HIS A 73 -17.15 -13.54 6.60
C HIS A 73 -16.23 -14.34 7.54
N THR A 74 -15.62 -15.43 7.08
CA THR A 74 -14.68 -16.22 7.89
C THR A 74 -13.28 -16.26 7.29
N VAL A 75 -12.29 -16.54 8.13
CA VAL A 75 -10.91 -16.77 7.70
C VAL A 75 -10.84 -17.95 6.72
N GLY A 76 -11.57 -19.03 7.01
CA GLY A 76 -11.61 -20.23 6.16
C GLY A 76 -12.19 -19.96 4.78
N ASP A 77 -13.20 -19.08 4.69
CA ASP A 77 -13.71 -18.62 3.39
C ASP A 77 -12.59 -17.89 2.63
N LEU A 78 -12.04 -16.81 3.20
CA LEU A 78 -11.07 -15.97 2.49
C LEU A 78 -9.76 -16.71 2.12
N ASP A 79 -9.29 -17.65 2.94
CA ASP A 79 -8.09 -18.46 2.67
C ASP A 79 -8.16 -19.26 1.36
N ALA A 80 -9.35 -19.68 0.95
CA ALA A 80 -9.54 -20.41 -0.29
C ALA A 80 -9.52 -19.46 -1.51
N PHE A 81 -10.12 -18.28 -1.36
CA PHE A 81 -10.26 -17.30 -2.44
C PHE A 81 -9.00 -16.47 -2.69
N ILE A 82 -8.24 -16.12 -1.65
CA ILE A 82 -7.02 -15.27 -1.74
C ILE A 82 -5.95 -15.85 -2.67
N LYS A 83 -5.97 -17.17 -2.88
CA LYS A 83 -5.03 -17.88 -3.76
C LYS A 83 -5.33 -17.65 -5.25
N ARG A 84 -6.45 -17.00 -5.59
CA ARG A 84 -6.94 -16.85 -6.96
C ARG A 84 -6.58 -15.47 -7.51
N PRO A 85 -6.02 -15.39 -8.74
CA PRO A 85 -5.58 -14.12 -9.33
C PRO A 85 -6.74 -13.19 -9.73
N PHE A 86 -7.99 -13.66 -9.65
CA PHE A 86 -9.19 -12.88 -9.98
C PHE A 86 -9.94 -12.38 -8.75
N PHE A 87 -9.45 -12.65 -7.53
CA PHE A 87 -10.15 -12.36 -6.28
C PHE A 87 -9.60 -11.11 -5.61
N LEU A 88 -10.50 -10.15 -5.31
CA LEU A 88 -10.20 -8.92 -4.59
C LEU A 88 -11.05 -8.86 -3.32
N CYS A 89 -10.42 -8.73 -2.16
CA CYS A 89 -11.11 -8.48 -0.90
C CYS A 89 -11.02 -7.00 -0.54
N VAL A 90 -12.17 -6.36 -0.36
CA VAL A 90 -12.31 -4.93 -0.10
C VAL A 90 -12.98 -4.72 1.26
N GLU A 91 -12.32 -4.03 2.17
CA GLU A 91 -12.90 -3.60 3.43
C GLU A 91 -13.64 -2.27 3.21
N VAL A 92 -14.91 -2.21 3.59
CA VAL A 92 -15.67 -0.96 3.63
C VAL A 92 -15.83 -0.57 5.09
N GLY A 93 -15.14 0.49 5.49
CA GLY A 93 -15.23 1.11 6.81
C GLY A 93 -16.06 2.40 6.79
N GLY A 94 -16.09 3.10 7.92
CA GLY A 94 -16.70 4.42 8.01
C GLY A 94 -16.72 4.93 9.46
N PRO A 95 -16.84 6.25 9.67
CA PRO A 95 -16.89 6.82 11.00
C PRO A 95 -18.05 6.27 11.83
N MET A 96 -17.78 5.98 13.12
CA MET A 96 -18.69 5.27 14.03
C MET A 96 -20.11 5.88 14.06
N LEU A 97 -20.20 7.21 14.23
CA LEU A 97 -21.48 7.91 14.31
C LEU A 97 -22.30 7.78 13.02
N MET A 98 -21.68 7.95 11.85
CA MET A 98 -22.36 7.75 10.57
C MET A 98 -22.82 6.31 10.36
N ARG A 99 -22.01 5.33 10.77
CA ARG A 99 -22.40 3.92 10.69
C ARG A 99 -23.59 3.62 11.60
N TRP A 100 -23.60 4.19 12.81
CA TRP A 100 -24.73 4.09 13.73
C TRP A 100 -26.01 4.71 13.14
N GLU A 101 -25.94 5.93 12.59
CA GLU A 101 -27.09 6.60 11.97
C GLU A 101 -27.68 5.77 10.82
N ARG A 102 -26.82 5.23 9.94
CA ARG A 102 -27.24 4.34 8.84
C ARG A 102 -27.80 3.01 9.34
N TYR A 103 -27.24 2.47 10.42
CA TYR A 103 -27.75 1.23 11.01
C TYR A 103 -29.12 1.45 11.65
N GLN A 104 -29.29 2.57 12.35
CA GLN A 104 -30.54 2.94 13.00
C GLN A 104 -31.67 3.16 11.99
N SER A 105 -31.39 3.79 10.85
CA SER A 105 -32.41 4.01 9.81
C SER A 105 -32.95 2.72 9.22
N LYS A 106 -32.17 1.63 9.23
CA LYS A 106 -32.54 0.32 8.69
C LYS A 106 -33.11 -0.65 9.74
N HIS A 107 -32.61 -0.61 10.97
CA HIS A 107 -32.90 -1.59 12.03
C HIS A 107 -33.73 -1.02 13.20
N GLY A 108 -34.20 0.23 13.09
CA GLY A 108 -34.98 0.90 14.13
C GLY A 108 -34.10 1.59 15.19
N ARG A 109 -34.75 2.20 16.19
CA ARG A 109 -34.08 2.99 17.24
C ARG A 109 -33.19 2.11 18.13
N ILE A 110 -31.91 2.03 17.80
CA ILE A 110 -30.85 1.50 18.66
C ILE A 110 -30.06 2.65 19.30
N GLY A 111 -29.75 2.53 20.59
CA GLY A 111 -28.86 3.49 21.29
C GLY A 111 -27.41 3.34 20.84
N LEU A 112 -26.63 4.42 20.90
CA LEU A 112 -25.23 4.43 20.47
C LEU A 112 -24.39 3.39 21.22
N GLU A 113 -24.53 3.30 22.55
CA GLU A 113 -23.81 2.32 23.38
C GLU A 113 -24.08 0.88 22.93
N GLN A 114 -25.34 0.55 22.64
CA GLN A 114 -25.71 -0.78 22.17
C GLN A 114 -25.12 -1.07 20.79
N PHE A 115 -25.07 -0.07 19.91
CA PHE A 115 -24.42 -0.20 18.61
C PHE A 115 -22.92 -0.42 18.73
N VAL A 116 -22.24 0.31 19.63
CA VAL A 116 -20.80 0.13 19.90
C VAL A 116 -20.53 -1.30 20.39
N ARG A 117 -21.34 -1.85 21.30
CA ARG A 117 -21.20 -3.26 21.74
C ARG A 117 -21.32 -4.26 20.59
N ILE A 118 -22.27 -4.04 19.68
CA ILE A 118 -22.43 -4.89 18.49
C ILE A 118 -21.20 -4.76 17.57
N ASP A 119 -20.73 -3.54 17.38
CA ASP A 119 -19.56 -3.25 16.54
C ASP A 119 -18.29 -3.90 17.08
N ASP A 120 -18.04 -3.80 18.38
CA ASP A 120 -16.89 -4.42 19.04
C ASP A 120 -16.95 -5.95 18.93
N ALA A 121 -18.11 -6.55 19.22
CA ALA A 121 -18.31 -7.99 19.13
C ALA A 121 -18.05 -8.53 17.71
N LEU A 122 -18.47 -7.80 16.67
CA LEU A 122 -18.23 -8.18 15.28
C LEU A 122 -16.79 -7.87 14.82
N SER A 123 -16.19 -6.79 15.33
CA SER A 123 -14.87 -6.33 14.89
C SER A 123 -13.73 -7.12 15.54
N PHE A 124 -13.86 -7.43 16.83
CA PHE A 124 -12.82 -8.07 17.63
C PHE A 124 -13.16 -9.51 18.03
N GLY A 125 -14.42 -9.93 17.84
CA GLY A 125 -14.93 -11.22 18.31
C GLY A 125 -15.43 -11.13 19.74
N ASN A 126 -16.16 -12.15 20.20
CA ASN A 126 -16.59 -12.23 21.60
C ASN A 126 -15.47 -12.82 22.47
N SER A 127 -14.98 -12.07 23.45
CA SER A 127 -14.38 -12.66 24.64
C SER A 127 -15.50 -13.12 25.55
N SER A 128 -15.78 -14.42 25.59
CA SER A 128 -16.71 -14.98 26.57
C SER A 128 -16.04 -15.02 27.95
N SER A 129 -15.97 -13.87 28.62
CA SER A 129 -15.73 -13.81 30.08
C SER A 129 -17.05 -13.48 30.77
N THR A 130 -17.94 -14.46 30.87
CA THR A 130 -19.07 -14.37 31.80
C THR A 130 -18.61 -14.81 33.18
N ASN A 131 -18.37 -13.86 34.09
CA ASN A 131 -18.69 -13.97 35.51
C ASN A 131 -18.69 -12.57 36.15
N GLY A 132 -19.66 -12.33 37.01
CA GLY A 132 -20.17 -10.99 37.35
C GLY A 132 -19.37 -10.16 38.35
N VAL A 133 -19.76 -8.87 38.38
CA VAL A 133 -19.73 -7.88 39.48
C VAL A 133 -18.43 -7.76 40.31
N VAL A 134 -17.76 -6.63 40.21
CA VAL A 134 -17.59 -5.56 41.24
C VAL A 134 -16.51 -4.59 40.72
N GLY A 135 -16.75 -3.29 40.90
CA GLY A 135 -15.95 -2.20 40.34
C GLY A 135 -14.47 -2.22 40.72
N GLY A 136 -13.68 -1.76 39.75
CA GLY A 136 -12.32 -1.26 39.93
C GLY A 136 -12.05 -0.30 38.78
N GLU A 137 -11.72 0.96 39.10
CA GLU A 137 -11.26 1.94 38.11
C GLU A 137 -10.04 1.38 37.36
N PRO A 138 -9.94 1.54 36.04
CA PRO A 138 -8.71 1.22 35.34
C PRO A 138 -7.67 2.32 35.61
N MET A 139 -6.60 1.94 36.30
CA MET A 139 -5.40 2.76 36.45
C MET A 139 -4.81 3.15 35.09
N LEU A 140 -4.41 4.42 35.02
CA LEU A 140 -3.76 5.06 33.88
C LEU A 140 -2.38 4.42 33.62
N ALA A 141 -2.26 3.62 32.56
CA ALA A 141 -0.96 3.20 32.04
C ALA A 141 -0.42 4.30 31.11
N THR A 142 0.65 4.95 31.57
CA THR A 142 1.42 5.97 30.88
C THR A 142 2.16 5.40 29.66
N GLU A 143 2.01 6.13 28.55
CA GLU A 143 2.87 6.19 27.37
C GLU A 143 3.21 4.89 26.63
N SER A 144 2.57 4.71 25.47
CA SER A 144 3.15 4.01 24.33
C SER A 144 2.63 4.65 23.04
N SER A 145 3.51 5.38 22.37
CA SER A 145 3.23 6.10 21.14
C SER A 145 2.78 5.15 20.02
N SER A 146 1.57 5.34 19.51
CA SER A 146 1.08 4.66 18.31
C SER A 146 1.22 5.58 17.11
N SER A 147 2.19 5.28 16.25
CA SER A 147 2.28 5.88 14.92
C SER A 147 1.40 5.10 13.96
N SER A 148 0.27 5.70 13.61
CA SER A 148 -0.50 5.36 12.41
C SER A 148 0.37 5.70 11.20
N LEU A 149 1.11 4.73 10.66
CA LEU A 149 1.78 4.89 9.38
C LEU A 149 0.75 4.65 8.27
N ILE A 150 0.05 5.72 7.88
CA ILE A 150 -0.44 5.85 6.50
C ILE A 150 0.83 6.01 5.65
N GLY A 151 1.39 4.88 5.23
CA GLY A 151 2.51 4.85 4.31
C GLY A 151 2.04 5.29 2.93
N GLY A 152 2.30 6.57 2.59
CA GLY A 152 2.02 7.15 1.26
C GLY A 152 2.86 6.57 0.11
N ASN A 153 3.15 5.27 0.12
CA ASN A 153 4.02 4.61 -0.85
C ASN A 153 3.39 3.42 -1.60
N GLY A 154 2.07 3.18 -1.49
CA GLY A 154 1.38 2.19 -2.32
C GLY A 154 1.91 0.75 -2.17
N ILE A 155 2.51 0.44 -1.02
CA ILE A 155 2.85 -0.93 -0.61
C ILE A 155 1.76 -1.34 0.36
N ILE A 156 1.00 -2.36 -0.04
CA ILE A 156 -0.02 -3.01 0.81
C ILE A 156 0.77 -3.72 1.93
N ASP A 157 0.96 -3.04 3.06
CA ASP A 157 1.51 -3.66 4.25
C ASP A 157 0.38 -4.51 4.87
N ASN A 158 0.48 -5.83 4.69
CA ASN A 158 -0.26 -6.79 5.52
C ASN A 158 0.26 -6.67 6.95
N VAL A 159 -0.24 -5.67 7.68
CA VAL A 159 0.01 -5.52 9.11
C VAL A 159 -0.56 -6.75 9.80
N THR A 160 0.33 -7.62 10.27
CA THR A 160 -0.02 -8.62 11.28
C THR A 160 -0.47 -7.86 12.52
N SER A 161 -1.76 -7.91 12.84
CA SER A 161 -2.24 -7.49 14.15
C SER A 161 -1.59 -8.38 15.20
N ILE A 162 -0.74 -7.81 16.04
CA ILE A 162 -0.21 -8.48 17.23
C ILE A 162 -1.27 -8.31 18.31
N SER A 163 -2.00 -9.38 18.63
CA SER A 163 -2.83 -9.42 19.84
C SER A 163 -1.91 -9.55 21.05
N LEU A 164 -1.93 -8.57 21.96
CA LEU A 164 -1.26 -8.66 23.26
C LEU A 164 -2.12 -9.54 24.18
N HIS A 165 -1.86 -10.83 24.22
CA HIS A 165 -2.38 -11.71 25.26
C HIS A 165 -1.36 -11.75 26.40
N SER A 166 -1.77 -11.35 27.60
CA SER A 166 -1.04 -11.67 28.81
C SER A 166 -1.28 -13.14 29.13
N ASP A 167 -0.33 -14.00 28.84
CA ASP A 167 -0.36 -15.39 29.29
C ASP A 167 -0.26 -15.42 30.82
N ALA A 168 -1.38 -15.71 31.47
CA ALA A 168 -1.43 -16.32 32.79
C ALA A 168 -2.65 -17.26 32.85
N ASP A 169 -2.33 -18.54 32.59
CA ASP A 169 -3.00 -19.74 33.07
C ASP A 169 -4.29 -20.28 32.40
N ALA A 170 -4.19 -21.60 32.21
CA ALA A 170 -5.23 -22.63 32.17
C ALA A 170 -5.96 -22.90 30.84
N ALA A 171 -5.68 -24.11 30.34
CA ALA A 171 -6.43 -24.84 29.33
C ALA A 171 -7.95 -24.77 29.59
N SER A 172 -8.64 -23.93 28.84
CA SER A 172 -10.06 -24.05 28.58
C SER A 172 -10.30 -23.70 27.11
N THR A 173 -10.92 -24.63 26.40
CA THR A 173 -11.24 -24.53 24.97
C THR A 173 -12.31 -23.45 24.77
N SER A 174 -11.91 -22.18 24.81
CA SER A 174 -12.77 -21.06 24.43
C SER A 174 -12.74 -20.92 22.90
N THR A 175 -13.82 -21.32 22.24
CA THR A 175 -14.03 -21.09 20.82
C THR A 175 -14.31 -19.59 20.60
N SER A 176 -13.25 -18.77 20.56
CA SER A 176 -13.37 -17.37 20.15
C SER A 176 -13.64 -17.33 18.65
N THR A 177 -14.82 -16.85 18.25
CA THR A 177 -15.09 -16.60 16.83
C THR A 177 -14.23 -15.41 16.41
N PRO A 178 -13.34 -15.56 15.42
CA PRO A 178 -12.49 -14.46 14.97
C PRO A 178 -13.35 -13.34 14.38
N GLY A 179 -13.22 -12.12 14.91
CA GLY A 179 -13.90 -10.94 14.38
C GLY A 179 -13.29 -10.41 13.07
N LEU A 180 -13.86 -9.34 12.52
CA LEU A 180 -13.41 -8.67 11.30
C LEU A 180 -11.90 -8.33 11.30
N THR A 181 -11.34 -8.02 12.47
CA THR A 181 -9.91 -7.73 12.64
C THR A 181 -9.03 -8.89 12.14
N ALA A 182 -9.47 -10.15 12.32
CA ALA A 182 -8.74 -11.31 11.83
C ALA A 182 -8.71 -11.40 10.29
N LEU A 183 -9.71 -10.82 9.63
CA LEU A 183 -9.85 -10.81 8.17
C LEU A 183 -9.00 -9.73 7.49
N ARG A 184 -8.53 -8.72 8.23
CA ARG A 184 -7.77 -7.58 7.66
C ARG A 184 -6.51 -7.99 6.90
N ARG A 185 -5.87 -9.09 7.29
CA ARG A 185 -4.70 -9.64 6.58
C ARG A 185 -4.99 -10.10 5.14
N TYR A 186 -6.26 -10.26 4.78
CA TYR A 186 -6.72 -10.66 3.44
C TYR A 186 -7.21 -9.47 2.61
N VAL A 187 -7.32 -8.29 3.21
CA VAL A 187 -7.83 -7.08 2.56
C VAL A 187 -6.78 -6.52 1.62
N HIS A 188 -7.16 -6.29 0.37
CA HIS A 188 -6.30 -5.67 -0.64
C HIS A 188 -6.51 -4.16 -0.69
N LEU A 189 -7.73 -3.70 -0.38
CA LEU A 189 -8.14 -2.31 -0.48
C LEU A 189 -9.13 -1.98 0.64
N SER A 190 -8.90 -0.88 1.35
CA SER A 190 -9.82 -0.37 2.37
C SER A 190 -10.45 0.95 1.92
N ILE A 191 -11.78 1.00 1.91
CA ILE A 191 -12.59 2.17 1.56
C ILE A 191 -13.17 2.75 2.84
N ASN A 192 -12.84 3.99 3.17
CA ASN A 192 -13.47 4.70 4.27
C ASN A 192 -14.72 5.44 3.77
N ASN A 193 -15.92 4.95 4.10
CA ASN A 193 -17.17 5.58 3.67
C ASN A 193 -17.64 6.63 4.69
N ASP A 194 -17.11 7.84 4.53
CA ASP A 194 -17.47 9.05 5.28
C ASP A 194 -18.51 9.95 4.56
N PHE A 195 -19.16 9.44 3.51
CA PHE A 195 -20.13 10.19 2.72
C PHE A 195 -21.57 10.06 3.25
N HIS A 196 -22.25 11.17 3.50
CA HIS A 196 -23.67 11.13 3.91
C HIS A 196 -24.62 10.79 2.74
N GLN A 197 -24.22 11.06 1.50
CA GLN A 197 -25.06 10.91 0.30
C GLN A 197 -24.47 9.90 -0.67
N LEU A 198 -25.35 9.10 -1.30
CA LEU A 198 -24.97 8.05 -2.25
C LEU A 198 -24.23 8.58 -3.50
N PRO A 199 -24.62 9.71 -4.12
CA PRO A 199 -23.91 10.24 -5.28
C PRO A 199 -22.44 10.60 -4.97
N SER A 200 -22.16 11.13 -3.78
CA SER A 200 -20.79 11.45 -3.35
C SER A 200 -19.93 10.20 -3.19
N LEU A 201 -20.50 9.15 -2.58
CA LEU A 201 -19.85 7.83 -2.51
C LEU A 201 -19.57 7.30 -3.92
N TYR A 202 -20.54 7.34 -4.82
CA TYR A 202 -20.38 6.80 -6.18
C TYR A 202 -19.33 7.58 -6.98
N ALA A 203 -19.28 8.91 -6.85
CA ALA A 203 -18.23 9.73 -7.45
C ALA A 203 -16.85 9.33 -6.92
N HIS A 204 -16.72 9.07 -5.61
CA HIS A 204 -15.49 8.59 -5.02
C HIS A 204 -15.09 7.20 -5.53
N LEU A 205 -16.03 6.24 -5.61
CA LEU A 205 -15.78 4.89 -6.13
C LEU A 205 -15.36 4.92 -7.61
N THR A 206 -15.91 5.84 -8.39
CA THR A 206 -15.51 6.07 -9.79
C THR A 206 -14.11 6.65 -9.87
N ALA A 207 -13.77 7.61 -9.02
CA ALA A 207 -12.41 8.17 -8.96
C ALA A 207 -11.37 7.12 -8.53
N LEU A 208 -11.75 6.20 -7.64
CA LEU A 208 -10.93 5.06 -7.21
C LEU A 208 -10.75 4.01 -8.31
N ASN A 209 -11.59 4.04 -9.34
CA ASN A 209 -11.64 3.02 -10.40
C ASN A 209 -11.72 1.59 -9.82
N LEU A 210 -12.60 1.39 -8.84
CA LEU A 210 -12.75 0.12 -8.10
C LEU A 210 -12.83 -1.15 -8.99
N PRO A 211 -13.46 -1.14 -10.18
CA PRO A 211 -13.49 -2.28 -11.10
C PRO A 211 -12.17 -2.58 -11.82
N SER A 212 -11.12 -1.79 -11.61
CA SER A 212 -9.84 -1.95 -12.29
C SER A 212 -9.16 -3.26 -11.93
N GLU A 213 -8.69 -3.98 -12.95
CA GLU A 213 -7.89 -5.19 -12.76
C GLU A 213 -6.44 -4.89 -12.35
N GLU A 214 -5.99 -3.62 -12.38
CA GLU A 214 -4.65 -3.22 -11.94
C GLU A 214 -4.38 -3.61 -10.47
N GLN A 215 -5.42 -3.68 -9.64
CA GLN A 215 -5.30 -4.11 -8.24
C GLN A 215 -5.08 -5.62 -8.10
N LEU A 216 -5.55 -6.41 -9.06
CA LEU A 216 -5.37 -7.87 -9.11
C LEU A 216 -4.05 -8.25 -9.78
N ARG A 217 -3.78 -7.60 -10.91
CA ARG A 217 -2.62 -7.83 -11.74
C ARG A 217 -2.10 -6.50 -12.28
N PRO A 218 -1.10 -5.89 -11.61
CA PRO A 218 -0.56 -4.62 -12.07
C PRO A 218 0.05 -4.76 -13.47
N CYS A 219 -0.10 -3.73 -14.29
CA CYS A 219 0.69 -3.64 -15.52
C CYS A 219 2.20 -3.58 -15.20
N TRP A 220 3.02 -3.78 -16.23
CA TRP A 220 4.48 -3.81 -16.06
C TRP A 220 5.05 -2.54 -15.42
N ASP A 221 4.56 -1.36 -15.81
CA ASP A 221 5.03 -0.11 -15.20
C ASP A 221 4.67 -0.03 -13.71
N THR A 222 3.43 -0.33 -13.35
CA THR A 222 2.98 -0.40 -11.96
C THR A 222 3.82 -1.39 -11.15
N TYR A 223 4.06 -2.58 -11.71
CA TYR A 223 4.86 -3.62 -11.07
C TYR A 223 6.31 -3.17 -10.81
N PHE A 224 7.01 -2.67 -11.84
CA PHE A 224 8.41 -2.28 -11.70
C PHE A 224 8.59 -1.02 -10.85
N LEU A 225 7.66 -0.07 -10.88
CA LEU A 225 7.70 1.09 -9.98
C LEU A 225 7.39 0.74 -8.52
N LYS A 226 6.46 -0.19 -8.27
CA LYS A 226 6.27 -0.75 -6.92
C LYS A 226 7.54 -1.42 -6.40
N LEU A 227 8.26 -2.14 -7.27
CA LEU A 227 9.58 -2.70 -6.93
C LEU A 227 10.64 -1.62 -6.68
N CYS A 228 10.65 -0.51 -7.41
CA CYS A 228 11.51 0.63 -7.10
C CYS A 228 11.22 1.20 -5.70
N ASN A 229 9.95 1.36 -5.36
CA ASN A 229 9.53 1.83 -4.03
C ASN A 229 9.95 0.85 -2.94
N LEU A 230 9.80 -0.46 -3.15
CA LEU A 230 10.28 -1.50 -2.24
C LEU A 230 11.81 -1.46 -2.08
N ALA A 231 12.56 -1.39 -3.18
CA ALA A 231 14.02 -1.28 -3.15
C ALA A 231 14.48 -0.03 -2.38
N SER A 232 13.78 1.10 -2.55
CA SER A 232 14.08 2.36 -1.85
C SER A 232 13.99 2.25 -0.34
N LEU A 233 13.23 1.29 0.21
CA LEU A 233 13.14 1.06 1.66
C LEU A 233 14.47 0.64 2.27
N ARG A 234 15.39 0.08 1.48
CA ARG A 234 16.76 -0.25 1.91
C ARG A 234 17.73 0.93 1.85
N SER A 235 17.31 2.08 1.34
CA SER A 235 18.14 3.29 1.31
C SER A 235 18.58 3.69 2.71
N ASN A 236 19.88 3.96 2.85
CA ASN A 236 20.44 4.46 4.10
C ASN A 236 20.71 5.97 4.07
N CYS A 237 20.27 6.67 3.01
CA CYS A 237 20.46 8.10 2.83
C CYS A 237 19.51 8.91 3.71
N MET A 238 20.05 9.89 4.43
CA MET A 238 19.27 10.77 5.32
C MET A 238 18.41 11.80 4.60
N LYS A 239 18.63 12.02 3.28
CA LYS A 239 17.98 13.10 2.53
C LYS A 239 16.74 12.66 1.75
N ARG A 240 16.80 11.48 1.14
CA ARG A 240 15.72 10.91 0.32
C ARG A 240 15.95 9.43 0.11
N ARG A 241 14.88 8.65 0.06
CA ARG A 241 14.89 7.23 -0.33
C ARG A 241 14.61 7.10 -1.81
N VAL A 242 15.61 6.68 -2.58
CA VAL A 242 15.50 6.47 -4.02
C VAL A 242 15.75 5.00 -4.31
N GLY A 243 14.95 4.44 -5.22
CA GLY A 243 15.09 3.08 -5.71
C GLY A 243 14.99 3.05 -7.23
N ALA A 244 15.74 2.14 -7.85
CA ALA A 244 15.80 1.93 -9.27
C ALA A 244 15.80 0.43 -9.60
N VAL A 245 15.17 0.06 -10.71
CA VAL A 245 15.10 -1.31 -11.21
C VAL A 245 15.43 -1.29 -12.71
N LEU A 246 16.44 -2.06 -13.10
CA LEU A 246 16.81 -2.22 -14.50
C LEU A 246 16.13 -3.48 -15.05
N VAL A 247 15.42 -3.34 -16.17
CA VAL A 247 14.59 -4.39 -16.76
C VAL A 247 14.96 -4.59 -18.23
N ASP A 248 15.03 -5.84 -18.66
CA ASP A 248 15.09 -6.21 -20.07
C ASP A 248 14.08 -7.34 -20.34
N SER A 249 13.28 -7.20 -21.40
CA SER A 249 12.27 -8.19 -21.79
C SER A 249 11.36 -8.62 -20.62
N ASN A 250 10.92 -7.64 -19.82
CA ASN A 250 10.14 -7.82 -18.58
C ASN A 250 10.81 -8.70 -17.51
N ARG A 251 12.14 -8.83 -17.54
CA ARG A 251 12.95 -9.50 -16.52
C ARG A 251 13.86 -8.49 -15.84
N ILE A 252 13.94 -8.58 -14.52
CA ILE A 252 14.82 -7.72 -13.72
C ILE A 252 16.27 -8.16 -13.92
N LEU A 253 17.11 -7.23 -14.36
CA LEU A 253 18.55 -7.43 -14.47
C LEU A 253 19.27 -7.04 -13.18
N ALA A 254 18.86 -5.93 -12.57
CA ALA A 254 19.43 -5.42 -11.32
C ALA A 254 18.46 -4.49 -10.59
N THR A 255 18.69 -4.35 -9.29
CA THR A 255 18.00 -3.37 -8.43
C THR A 255 19.04 -2.50 -7.74
N GLY A 256 18.72 -1.23 -7.52
CA GLY A 256 19.57 -0.30 -6.78
C GLY A 256 18.78 0.58 -5.84
N TYR A 257 19.42 0.99 -4.75
CA TYR A 257 18.95 2.03 -3.85
C TYR A 257 20.10 2.97 -3.53
N ASN A 258 19.81 4.21 -3.12
CA ASN A 258 20.85 5.18 -2.83
C ASN A 258 21.45 4.99 -1.43
N GLY A 259 22.78 5.14 -1.31
CA GLY A 259 23.48 4.96 -0.04
C GLY A 259 25.00 5.07 -0.16
N THR A 260 25.70 5.06 0.97
CA THR A 260 27.17 5.05 0.98
C THR A 260 27.74 3.74 0.39
N PRO A 261 28.97 3.75 -0.15
CA PRO A 261 29.61 2.56 -0.69
C PRO A 261 29.74 1.42 0.32
N SER A 262 29.75 0.19 -0.20
CA SER A 262 29.95 -1.03 0.59
C SER A 262 31.24 -0.96 1.41
N GLY A 263 31.17 -1.40 2.66
CA GLY A 263 32.30 -1.37 3.59
C GLY A 263 32.51 -0.05 4.33
N LEU A 264 31.76 1.01 4.00
CA LEU A 264 31.76 2.27 4.75
C LEU A 264 30.57 2.37 5.69
N LYS A 265 30.64 3.28 6.66
CA LYS A 265 29.49 3.59 7.53
C LYS A 265 28.32 4.06 6.69
N ASN A 266 27.11 3.64 7.06
CA ASN A 266 25.90 4.08 6.38
C ASN A 266 25.68 5.59 6.55
N CYS A 267 25.00 6.24 5.60
CA CYS A 267 24.72 7.67 5.72
C CYS A 267 23.88 7.99 6.98
N ASN A 268 22.90 7.15 7.31
CA ASN A 268 22.12 7.21 8.57
C ASN A 268 22.91 6.86 9.84
N GLN A 269 24.17 6.47 9.71
CA GLN A 269 25.12 6.25 10.80
C GLN A 269 26.25 7.30 10.81
N GLY A 270 26.05 8.43 10.11
CA GLY A 270 27.06 9.49 10.02
C GLY A 270 28.11 9.30 8.91
N GLY A 271 27.97 8.31 8.03
CA GLY A 271 28.98 7.97 7.03
C GLY A 271 29.15 8.98 5.90
N CYS A 272 28.17 9.88 5.69
CA CYS A 272 28.24 10.91 4.66
C CYS A 272 28.29 12.30 5.30
N ALA A 273 29.44 12.97 5.19
CA ALA A 273 29.69 14.24 5.86
C ALA A 273 28.78 15.37 5.35
N ARG A 274 28.53 15.42 4.03
CA ARG A 274 27.57 16.35 3.42
C ARG A 274 26.16 16.16 3.98
N CYS A 275 25.67 14.92 4.04
CA CYS A 275 24.30 14.65 4.50
C CYS A 275 24.12 14.88 6.00
N ASN A 276 25.17 14.65 6.79
CA ASN A 276 25.17 14.78 8.25
C ASN A 276 25.73 16.12 8.74
N ASN A 277 26.08 17.04 7.83
CA ASN A 277 26.66 18.36 8.11
C ASN A 277 27.93 18.29 8.97
N THR A 278 28.78 17.29 8.73
CA THR A 278 30.06 17.14 9.43
C THR A 278 31.23 17.69 8.62
N LEU A 279 30.97 18.34 7.48
CA LEU A 279 32.01 19.02 6.72
C LEU A 279 32.33 20.37 7.37
N PRO A 280 33.62 20.73 7.49
CA PRO A 280 33.99 22.10 7.79
C PRO A 280 33.47 23.03 6.69
N PRO A 281 33.20 24.32 7.00
CA PRO A 281 32.79 25.28 5.98
C PRO A 281 33.81 25.32 4.83
N SER A 282 33.31 25.30 3.59
CA SER A 282 34.14 25.34 2.38
C SER A 282 35.05 26.59 2.39
N PRO A 283 36.31 26.48 1.93
CA PRO A 283 37.27 27.59 1.87
C PRO A 283 36.89 28.71 0.87
N SER A 284 35.74 28.61 0.19
CA SER A 284 35.25 29.67 -0.71
C SER A 284 34.52 30.82 0.00
N ALA A 285 34.35 30.76 1.32
CA ALA A 285 33.97 31.92 2.11
C ALA A 285 35.22 32.52 2.75
N THR A 286 35.76 33.57 2.14
CA THR A 286 36.84 34.38 2.71
C THR A 286 36.40 34.96 4.05
N SER A 287 36.73 34.30 5.14
CA SER A 287 36.75 34.91 6.47
C SER A 287 38.14 34.75 7.07
N THR A 288 38.92 35.81 6.90
CA THR A 288 40.07 36.11 7.74
C THR A 288 39.70 36.02 9.22
N ALA A 289 40.68 35.55 10.01
CA ALA A 289 40.87 35.79 11.44
C ALA A 289 40.52 34.64 12.43
N THR A 290 41.61 34.05 12.91
CA THR A 290 41.98 33.87 14.33
C THR A 290 41.22 32.84 15.18
N SER A 291 42.01 31.87 15.61
CA SER A 291 41.78 30.90 16.68
C SER A 291 41.19 31.53 17.94
N THR A 292 39.91 31.24 18.19
CA THR A 292 39.35 30.91 19.51
C THR A 292 38.21 29.93 19.26
N LYS A 293 38.25 28.75 19.90
CA LYS A 293 37.26 27.67 19.75
C LYS A 293 35.82 28.23 19.81
N PRO A 294 35.04 28.21 18.71
CA PRO A 294 33.62 28.46 18.82
C PRO A 294 32.92 27.13 19.11
N VAL A 295 31.95 27.17 20.02
CA VAL A 295 30.85 26.22 20.07
C VAL A 295 30.36 26.05 18.63
N LEU A 296 30.54 24.86 18.04
CA LEU A 296 30.17 24.54 16.66
C LEU A 296 28.67 24.76 16.50
N ALA A 297 28.30 25.98 16.09
CA ALA A 297 26.99 26.26 15.55
C ALA A 297 26.82 25.29 14.37
N ARG A 298 25.87 24.36 14.50
CA ARG A 298 25.43 23.44 13.46
C ARG A 298 25.24 24.25 12.17
N ALA A 299 26.20 24.21 11.27
CA ALA A 299 26.05 24.80 9.95
C ALA A 299 24.79 24.18 9.33
N GLY A 300 23.87 25.04 8.89
CA GLY A 300 22.56 24.65 8.40
C GLY A 300 22.71 23.54 7.37
N SER A 301 21.85 22.52 7.46
CA SER A 301 22.01 21.34 6.63
C SER A 301 22.02 21.70 5.16
N SER A 302 23.04 21.27 4.40
CA SER A 302 23.08 21.52 2.95
C SER A 302 21.72 21.09 2.38
N ALA A 303 21.03 22.06 1.79
CA ALA A 303 19.71 21.85 1.25
C ALA A 303 19.75 20.72 0.21
N CYS A 304 18.61 20.07 -0.03
CA CYS A 304 18.52 19.09 -1.10
C CYS A 304 19.04 19.73 -2.40
N GLY A 305 19.98 19.08 -3.08
CA GLY A 305 20.56 19.58 -4.35
C GLY A 305 21.80 20.48 -4.22
N GLN A 306 22.27 20.83 -3.01
CA GLN A 306 23.49 21.62 -2.80
C GLN A 306 24.71 20.74 -2.49
N ASN A 307 25.92 21.21 -2.84
CA ASN A 307 27.21 20.53 -2.65
C ASN A 307 27.21 19.04 -3.04
N LEU A 308 26.71 18.70 -4.22
CA LEU A 308 26.53 17.30 -4.65
C LEU A 308 27.86 16.56 -4.84
N GLU A 309 28.92 17.29 -5.15
CA GLU A 309 30.30 16.84 -5.30
C GLU A 309 30.89 16.29 -3.99
N GLU A 310 30.42 16.76 -2.84
CA GLU A 310 30.85 16.30 -1.51
C GLU A 310 30.04 15.10 -1.01
N CYS A 311 29.06 14.65 -1.79
CA CYS A 311 28.20 13.53 -1.43
C CYS A 311 28.93 12.19 -1.60
N LEU A 312 29.07 11.44 -0.50
CA LEU A 312 29.63 10.09 -0.54
C LEU A 312 28.62 9.05 -1.08
N CYS A 313 27.32 9.33 -1.00
CA CYS A 313 26.30 8.37 -1.41
C CYS A 313 26.28 8.18 -2.93
N LEU A 314 26.24 6.92 -3.37
CA LEU A 314 25.84 6.54 -4.72
C LEU A 314 24.33 6.64 -4.87
N HIS A 315 23.89 7.00 -6.07
CA HIS A 315 22.49 7.04 -6.47
C HIS A 315 21.95 5.63 -6.76
N ALA A 316 20.62 5.49 -6.75
CA ALA A 316 19.99 4.19 -6.96
C ALA A 316 20.27 3.66 -8.37
N GLU A 317 20.21 4.56 -9.37
CA GLU A 317 20.50 4.29 -10.77
C GLU A 317 21.94 3.82 -10.95
N GLU A 318 22.89 4.47 -10.25
CA GLU A 318 24.30 4.10 -10.29
C GLU A 318 24.52 2.68 -9.72
N ASN A 319 23.91 2.37 -8.59
CA ASN A 319 24.01 1.04 -7.99
C ASN A 319 23.37 -0.04 -8.88
N ALA A 320 22.22 0.25 -9.49
CA ALA A 320 21.59 -0.68 -10.44
C ALA A 320 22.47 -0.94 -11.67
N LEU A 321 23.12 0.10 -12.21
CA LEU A 321 24.04 -0.03 -13.34
C LEU A 321 25.31 -0.81 -12.99
N LEU A 322 25.88 -0.55 -11.81
CA LEU A 322 27.09 -1.23 -11.32
C LEU A 322 26.84 -2.73 -11.12
N GLU A 323 25.69 -3.11 -10.54
CA GLU A 323 25.30 -4.50 -10.30
C GLU A 323 25.00 -5.26 -11.61
N ALA A 324 24.32 -4.61 -12.56
CA ALA A 324 24.05 -5.22 -13.85
C ALA A 324 25.36 -5.46 -14.63
N GLY A 325 26.24 -4.46 -14.63
CA GLY A 325 27.39 -4.43 -15.53
C GLY A 325 26.97 -4.26 -17.00
N ARG A 326 27.88 -3.75 -17.83
CA ARG A 326 27.57 -3.45 -19.25
C ARG A 326 27.17 -4.70 -20.05
N GLY A 327 27.76 -5.85 -19.74
CA GLY A 327 27.57 -7.09 -20.52
C GLY A 327 26.16 -7.69 -20.44
N LYS A 328 25.36 -7.34 -19.42
CA LYS A 328 23.98 -7.85 -19.25
C LYS A 328 22.91 -7.00 -19.95
N ILE A 329 23.27 -5.82 -20.47
CA ILE A 329 22.33 -4.95 -21.18
C ILE A 329 22.35 -5.37 -22.65
N ALA A 330 21.29 -6.07 -23.09
CA ALA A 330 21.19 -6.56 -24.45
C ALA A 330 21.21 -5.42 -25.48
N ALA A 331 21.67 -5.71 -26.70
CA ALA A 331 21.76 -4.75 -27.80
C ALA A 331 20.39 -4.16 -28.19
N GLY A 332 19.28 -4.84 -27.87
CA GLY A 332 17.90 -4.37 -28.08
C GLY A 332 17.46 -3.23 -27.14
N GLY A 333 18.23 -2.94 -26.08
CA GLY A 333 17.97 -1.83 -25.16
C GLY A 333 17.11 -2.20 -23.95
N ALA A 334 17.65 -1.99 -22.75
CA ALA A 334 16.93 -2.15 -21.48
C ALA A 334 16.08 -0.92 -21.13
N THR A 335 15.17 -1.08 -20.17
CA THR A 335 14.38 -0.01 -19.54
C THR A 335 14.80 0.18 -18.08
N MET A 336 15.09 1.42 -17.69
CA MET A 336 15.33 1.80 -16.29
C MET A 336 14.04 2.34 -15.68
N TYR A 337 13.60 1.73 -14.58
CA TYR A 337 12.53 2.25 -13.74
C TYR A 337 13.12 2.94 -12.52
N CYS A 338 12.60 4.11 -12.15
CA CYS A 338 13.05 4.87 -10.96
C CYS A 338 11.86 5.43 -10.20
N ASN A 339 11.89 5.41 -8.87
CA ASN A 339 10.84 6.10 -8.11
C ASN A 339 10.95 7.64 -8.17
N THR A 340 12.14 8.17 -8.49
CA THR A 340 12.41 9.60 -8.67
C THR A 340 13.09 9.82 -10.03
N CYS A 341 12.81 10.93 -10.71
CA CYS A 341 13.48 11.31 -11.95
C CYS A 341 15.02 11.30 -11.79
N PRO A 342 15.78 10.68 -12.71
CA PRO A 342 17.23 10.62 -12.60
C PRO A 342 17.91 11.98 -12.65
N CYS A 343 18.96 12.16 -11.84
CA CYS A 343 19.79 13.36 -11.92
C CYS A 343 20.63 13.37 -13.22
N LEU A 344 21.14 14.54 -13.60
CA LEU A 344 21.96 14.68 -14.82
C LEU A 344 23.17 13.72 -14.85
N ARG A 345 23.83 13.50 -13.72
CA ARG A 345 24.97 12.57 -13.62
C ARG A 345 24.56 11.11 -13.86
N CYS A 346 23.39 10.72 -13.38
CA CYS A 346 22.83 9.39 -13.64
C CYS A 346 22.38 9.27 -15.09
N ALA A 347 21.76 10.32 -15.66
CA ALA A 347 21.33 10.34 -17.05
C ALA A 347 22.48 10.06 -18.04
N VAL A 348 23.63 10.71 -17.85
CA VAL A 348 24.84 10.46 -18.67
C VAL A 348 25.27 8.98 -18.59
N LYS A 349 25.23 8.37 -17.40
CA LYS A 349 25.59 6.96 -17.21
C LYS A 349 24.57 5.99 -17.83
N ILE A 350 23.28 6.31 -17.71
CA ILE A 350 22.18 5.56 -18.32
C ILE A 350 22.35 5.55 -19.85
N ILE A 351 22.61 6.71 -20.46
CA ILE A 351 22.87 6.84 -21.89
C ILE A 351 24.08 5.99 -22.30
N GLN A 352 25.20 6.14 -21.59
CA GLN A 352 26.46 5.47 -21.92
C GLN A 352 26.38 3.94 -21.83
N THR A 353 25.48 3.42 -21.01
CA THR A 353 25.28 1.96 -20.82
C THR A 353 24.37 1.34 -21.87
N GLY A 354 23.74 2.14 -22.73
CA GLY A 354 22.93 1.66 -23.86
C GLY A 354 21.44 1.44 -23.52
N ILE A 355 20.98 1.92 -22.36
CA ILE A 355 19.56 1.91 -21.98
C ILE A 355 18.76 2.78 -22.96
N LYS A 356 17.57 2.31 -23.35
CA LYS A 356 16.74 2.98 -24.35
C LYS A 356 15.49 3.64 -23.80
N LYS A 357 15.09 3.28 -22.58
CA LYS A 357 13.90 3.83 -21.95
C LYS A 357 14.09 4.08 -20.46
N VAL A 358 13.51 5.17 -19.96
CA VAL A 358 13.45 5.54 -18.56
C VAL A 358 12.00 5.83 -18.18
N VAL A 359 11.51 5.16 -17.14
CA VAL A 359 10.17 5.39 -16.57
C VAL A 359 10.33 5.82 -15.12
N TYR A 360 9.71 6.94 -14.72
CA TYR A 360 9.84 7.46 -13.37
C TYR A 360 8.52 7.89 -12.73
N GLN A 361 8.44 7.87 -11.39
CA GLN A 361 7.23 8.26 -10.66
C GLN A 361 7.22 9.73 -10.22
N LEU A 362 8.23 10.17 -9.44
CA LEU A 362 8.27 11.50 -8.82
C LEU A 362 9.19 12.46 -9.58
N GLU A 363 8.76 13.73 -9.71
CA GLU A 363 9.57 14.80 -10.29
C GLU A 363 10.72 15.25 -9.37
N TYR A 364 11.73 15.87 -9.98
CA TYR A 364 12.87 16.48 -9.29
C TYR A 364 13.19 17.87 -9.84
N SER A 365 13.92 18.67 -9.06
CA SER A 365 14.18 20.09 -9.36
C SER A 365 15.10 20.35 -10.57
N MET A 366 15.43 19.33 -11.38
CA MET A 366 16.36 19.41 -12.51
C MET A 366 15.87 18.66 -13.77
N ASP A 367 14.57 18.37 -13.85
CA ASP A 367 14.01 17.45 -14.84
C ASP A 367 14.18 17.90 -16.29
N GLN A 368 14.18 19.21 -16.56
CA GLN A 368 14.21 19.71 -17.93
C GLN A 368 15.55 19.41 -18.63
N ARG A 369 16.69 19.55 -17.94
CA ARG A 369 18.00 19.24 -18.54
C ARG A 369 18.19 17.73 -18.74
N THR A 370 17.74 16.93 -17.78
CA THR A 370 17.75 15.46 -17.91
C THR A 370 16.90 15.01 -19.11
N LYS A 371 15.69 15.57 -19.27
CA LYS A 371 14.82 15.26 -20.42
C LYS A 371 15.47 15.64 -21.75
N MET A 372 16.14 16.80 -21.83
CA MET A 372 16.86 17.23 -23.04
C MET A 372 17.98 16.27 -23.45
N ILE A 373 18.86 15.87 -22.52
CA ILE A 373 19.99 14.99 -22.87
C ILE A 373 19.54 13.58 -23.24
N PHE A 374 18.46 13.07 -22.63
CA PHE A 374 17.87 11.80 -23.05
C PHE A 374 17.29 11.89 -24.46
N ALA A 375 16.58 12.97 -24.79
CA ALA A 375 16.05 13.18 -26.13
C ALA A 375 17.17 13.25 -27.19
N GLU A 376 18.25 14.00 -26.91
CA GLU A 376 19.41 14.11 -27.80
C GLU A 376 20.11 12.74 -28.02
N ALA A 377 20.16 11.90 -26.98
CA ALA A 377 20.75 10.58 -27.04
C ALA A 377 19.80 9.48 -27.60
N GLY A 378 18.56 9.82 -27.95
CA GLY A 378 17.55 8.86 -28.41
C GLY A 378 17.08 7.88 -27.33
N VAL A 379 16.99 8.33 -26.09
CA VAL A 379 16.45 7.58 -24.94
C VAL A 379 15.04 8.11 -24.62
N GLU A 380 14.04 7.24 -24.65
CA GLU A 380 12.66 7.60 -24.28
C GLU A 380 12.60 7.83 -22.75
N ILE A 381 12.05 8.97 -22.32
CA ILE A 381 11.77 9.23 -20.91
C ILE A 381 10.30 9.61 -20.72
N ARG A 382 9.63 8.98 -19.76
CA ARG A 382 8.26 9.34 -19.39
C ARG A 382 8.01 9.19 -17.89
N GLN A 383 7.11 10.03 -17.40
CA GLN A 383 6.56 9.88 -16.06
C GLN A 383 5.39 8.89 -16.07
N PHE A 384 5.27 8.09 -15.03
CA PHE A 384 4.14 7.20 -14.80
C PHE A 384 3.61 7.39 -13.39
N HIS A 385 2.31 7.64 -13.27
CA HIS A 385 1.63 7.83 -12.00
C HIS A 385 1.09 6.48 -11.55
N LEU A 386 1.43 6.06 -10.33
CA LEU A 386 0.78 4.91 -9.71
C LEU A 386 -0.63 5.32 -9.32
N ASP A 387 -1.63 4.56 -9.75
CA ASP A 387 -2.99 4.68 -9.23
C ASP A 387 -2.97 4.39 -7.73
N ALA A 388 -3.61 5.26 -6.95
CA ALA A 388 -3.55 5.30 -5.49
C ALA A 388 -4.21 4.10 -4.82
#